data_AF-A0A820L8T4-F1
#
_entry.id   AF-A0A820L8T4-F1
#
_cell.length_a   1.000
_cell.length_b   1.000
_cell.length_c   1.000
_cell.angle_alpha   90.00
_cell.angle_beta   90.00
_cell.angle_gamma   90.00
#
_symmetry.space_group_name_H-M   'P 1'
#
loop_
_entity.id
_entity.type
_entity.pdbx_description
1 polymer ?
#
loop_
_entity_poly.entity_id
_entity_poly.type
_entity_poly.pdbx_seq_one_letter_code
_entity_poly.pdbx_strand_id
1 'polypeptide(L)'
;DLRERNRSIDSNKIVLNLIKDMMRLLMDEFTSLYNYSRSAQSNISDAMFIAYTHDGYVLRDGIPLMNDEWPGIHIRYTPHGHVSAFLFNQSDFHHAAAKMLQRQESN
;
A
#
# COMPACT_ATOMS: atom_id res chain seq x y z
N ASP A 1 3.94 7.13 -43.86
CA ASP A 1 3.82 8.58 -43.60
C ASP A 1 4.31 8.91 -42.18
N LEU A 2 5.08 9.98 -41.99
CA LEU A 2 5.59 10.41 -40.65
C LEU A 2 4.47 11.02 -39.79
N ARG A 3 3.41 11.56 -40.41
CA ARG A 3 2.26 12.14 -39.70
C ARG A 3 1.37 11.11 -39.02
N GLU A 4 1.25 9.90 -39.58
CA GLU A 4 0.45 8.82 -38.98
C GLU A 4 1.16 8.20 -37.77
N ARG A 5 2.50 8.04 -37.84
CA ARG A 5 3.30 7.58 -36.70
C ARG A 5 3.29 8.58 -35.54
N ASN A 6 3.34 9.88 -35.81
CA ASN A 6 3.26 10.89 -34.75
C ASN A 6 1.87 10.93 -34.08
N ARG A 7 0.77 10.73 -34.84
CA ARG A 7 -0.57 10.62 -34.25
C ARG A 7 -0.74 9.36 -33.41
N SER A 8 -0.23 8.21 -33.86
CA SER A 8 -0.37 6.96 -33.08
C SER A 8 0.45 6.98 -31.79
N ILE A 9 1.63 7.60 -31.79
CA ILE A 9 2.47 7.78 -30.59
C ILE A 9 1.77 8.68 -29.56
N ASP A 10 1.11 9.75 -30.02
CA ASP A 10 0.43 10.71 -29.13
C ASP A 10 -0.88 10.12 -28.56
N SER A 11 -1.69 9.46 -29.40
CA SER A 11 -2.89 8.76 -28.94
C SER A 11 -2.57 7.63 -27.95
N ASN A 12 -1.53 6.83 -28.19
CA ASN A 12 -1.12 5.78 -27.26
C ASN A 12 -0.64 6.37 -25.92
N LYS A 13 0.05 7.51 -25.93
CA LYS A 13 0.51 8.19 -24.72
C LYS A 13 -0.66 8.78 -23.93
N ILE A 14 -1.63 9.40 -24.62
CA ILE A 14 -2.87 9.91 -24.00
C ILE A 14 -3.67 8.77 -23.37
N VAL A 15 -3.86 7.66 -24.09
CA VAL A 15 -4.58 6.48 -23.58
C VAL A 15 -3.84 5.83 -22.41
N LEU A 16 -2.50 5.72 -22.48
CA LEU A 16 -1.69 5.17 -21.41
C LEU A 16 -1.75 6.03 -20.14
N ASN A 17 -1.77 7.36 -20.28
CA ASN A 17 -1.95 8.27 -19.14
C ASN A 17 -3.34 8.10 -18.53
N LEU A 18 -4.39 8.04 -19.34
CA LEU A 18 -5.76 7.83 -18.86
C LEU A 18 -5.90 6.51 -18.08
N ILE A 19 -5.31 5.41 -18.60
CA ILE A 19 -5.34 4.11 -17.93
C ILE A 19 -4.60 4.18 -16.59
N LYS A 20 -3.43 4.85 -16.56
CA LYS A 20 -2.66 5.03 -15.33
C LYS A 20 -3.43 5.86 -14.30
N ASP A 21 -4.09 6.93 -14.73
CA ASP A 21 -4.87 7.80 -13.85
C ASP A 21 -6.09 7.06 -13.30
N MET A 22 -6.80 6.29 -14.15
CA MET A 22 -7.88 5.42 -13.72
C MET A 22 -7.40 4.38 -12.70
N MET A 23 -6.26 3.73 -12.95
CA MET A 23 -5.68 2.77 -12.01
C MET A 23 -5.29 3.46 -10.70
N ARG A 24 -4.70 4.66 -10.74
CA ARG A 24 -4.38 5.43 -9.54
C ARG A 24 -5.64 5.74 -8.72
N LEU A 25 -6.73 6.15 -9.36
CA LEU A 25 -8.00 6.42 -8.69
C LEU A 25 -8.59 5.15 -8.06
N LEU A 26 -8.57 4.02 -8.77
CA LEU A 26 -9.03 2.74 -8.22
C LEU A 26 -8.20 2.30 -7.01
N MET A 27 -6.88 2.43 -7.11
CA MET A 27 -5.98 2.11 -6.00
C MET A 27 -6.21 3.03 -4.79
N ASP A 28 -6.39 4.33 -5.01
CA ASP A 28 -6.69 5.27 -3.93
C ASP A 28 -8.01 4.91 -3.23
N GLU A 29 -9.08 4.70 -4.01
CA GLU A 29 -10.41 4.38 -3.48
C GLU A 29 -10.41 3.10 -2.64
N PHE A 30 -9.78 2.03 -3.13
CA PHE A 30 -9.92 0.68 -2.55
C PHE A 30 -8.75 0.23 -1.66
N THR A 31 -7.62 0.93 -1.67
CA THR A 31 -6.44 0.52 -0.87
C THR A 31 -5.99 1.56 0.14
N SER A 32 -6.48 2.81 0.04
CA SER A 32 -6.21 3.83 1.05
C SER A 32 -6.97 3.50 2.33
N LEU A 33 -6.24 3.37 3.43
CA LEU A 33 -6.84 3.14 4.74
C LEU A 33 -7.65 4.34 5.26
N TYR A 34 -7.41 5.53 4.72
CA TYR A 34 -8.19 6.73 5.04
C TYR A 34 -9.69 6.55 4.74
N ASN A 35 -10.02 5.76 3.72
CA ASN A 35 -11.41 5.54 3.28
C ASN A 35 -12.17 4.57 4.21
N TYR A 36 -11.49 3.93 5.15
CA TYR A 36 -12.07 2.92 6.04
C TYR A 36 -12.12 3.44 7.47
N SER A 37 -13.30 3.36 8.09
CA SER A 37 -13.48 3.79 9.46
C SER A 37 -12.67 2.91 10.42
N ARG A 38 -12.00 3.56 11.36
CA ARG A 38 -11.30 2.87 12.45
C ARG A 38 -12.33 2.18 13.34
N SER A 39 -12.13 0.90 13.63
CA SER A 39 -12.98 0.20 14.63
C SER A 39 -12.77 0.85 16.01
N ALA A 40 -13.85 1.32 16.62
CA ALA A 40 -13.83 2.01 17.91
C ALA A 40 -13.50 1.10 19.12
N GLN A 41 -13.43 -0.22 18.91
CA GLN A 41 -13.31 -1.22 19.99
C GLN A 41 -12.00 -2.02 19.98
N SER A 42 -11.08 -1.80 19.03
CA SER A 42 -9.86 -2.60 18.96
C SER A 42 -8.67 -1.93 19.64
N ASN A 43 -7.86 -2.80 20.27
CA ASN A 43 -6.45 -2.68 20.67
C ASN A 43 -5.49 -2.28 19.51
N ILE A 44 -5.89 -1.33 18.66
CA ILE A 44 -5.15 -0.87 17.48
C ILE A 44 -3.77 -0.32 17.85
N SER A 45 -3.60 0.16 19.09
CA SER A 45 -2.30 0.61 19.60
C SER A 45 -1.20 -0.45 19.52
N ASP A 46 -1.53 -1.73 19.37
CA ASP A 46 -0.54 -2.81 19.20
C ASP A 46 -0.49 -3.39 17.79
N ALA A 47 -1.26 -2.85 16.84
CA ALA A 47 -1.29 -3.35 15.47
C ALA A 47 0.08 -3.18 14.79
N MET A 48 0.51 -4.20 14.03
CA MET A 48 1.73 -4.14 13.25
C MET A 48 1.43 -4.23 11.75
N PHE A 49 1.92 -3.24 11.00
CA PHE A 49 1.84 -3.15 9.56
C PHE A 49 3.19 -3.48 8.94
N ILE A 50 3.16 -4.32 7.91
CA ILE A 50 4.30 -4.55 7.03
C ILE A 50 3.96 -3.85 5.72
N ALA A 51 4.63 -2.73 5.46
CA ALA A 51 4.45 -1.94 4.25
C ALA A 51 5.62 -2.19 3.29
N TYR A 52 5.33 -2.33 2.01
CA TYR A 52 6.36 -2.60 1.01
C TYR A 52 6.68 -1.36 0.22
N THR A 53 7.95 -1.05 -0.11
CA THR A 53 8.32 0.20 -0.83
C THR A 53 8.14 0.13 -2.35
N HIS A 54 8.05 -1.08 -2.93
CA HIS A 54 7.73 -1.30 -4.33
C HIS A 54 6.29 -1.83 -4.51
N ASP A 55 5.42 -1.57 -3.54
CA ASP A 55 3.99 -1.83 -3.68
C ASP A 55 3.39 -0.87 -4.72
N GLY A 56 2.68 -1.44 -5.71
CA GLY A 56 1.97 -0.71 -6.75
C GLY A 56 0.47 -0.57 -6.49
N TYR A 57 -0.05 -1.21 -5.43
CA TYR A 57 -1.44 -1.11 -5.00
C TYR A 57 -1.62 0.06 -4.05
N VAL A 58 -0.75 0.19 -3.05
CA VAL A 58 -0.85 1.26 -2.04
C VAL A 58 -0.08 2.49 -2.52
N LEU A 59 -0.78 3.62 -2.68
CA LEU A 59 -0.16 4.90 -2.99
C LEU A 59 0.77 5.35 -1.85
N ARG A 60 1.75 6.22 -2.13
CA ARG A 60 2.64 6.79 -1.11
C ARG A 60 2.66 8.30 -1.13
N ASP A 61 2.65 8.85 -2.33
CA ASP A 61 2.76 10.29 -2.52
C ASP A 61 1.37 10.93 -2.43
N GLY A 62 1.25 11.91 -1.54
CA GLY A 62 0.04 12.71 -1.40
C GLY A 62 -1.08 12.05 -0.60
N ILE A 63 -0.80 10.96 0.12
CA ILE A 63 -1.73 10.34 1.09
C ILE A 63 -1.23 10.54 2.52
N PRO A 64 -2.12 10.59 3.53
CA PRO A 64 -1.72 10.65 4.94
C PRO A 64 -0.82 9.49 5.33
N LEU A 65 0.08 9.71 6.29
CA LEU A 65 0.86 8.60 6.81
C LEU A 65 -0.06 7.68 7.60
N MET A 66 0.21 6.39 7.51
CA MET A 66 -0.59 5.37 8.19
C MET A 66 -0.68 5.60 9.70
N ASN A 67 0.36 6.18 10.31
CA ASN A 67 0.39 6.51 11.74
C ASN A 67 -0.42 7.77 12.08
N ASP A 68 -0.72 8.64 11.11
CA ASP A 68 -1.59 9.82 11.30
C ASP A 68 -3.04 9.34 11.41
N GLU A 69 -3.45 8.42 10.54
CA GLU A 69 -4.79 7.83 10.54
C GLU A 69 -4.99 6.84 11.69
N TRP A 70 -3.95 6.06 11.99
CA TRP A 70 -3.98 5.00 12.99
C TRP A 70 -2.85 5.24 14.01
N PRO A 71 -3.01 6.18 14.96
CA PRO A 71 -1.99 6.47 15.95
C PRO A 71 -1.69 5.28 16.86
N GLY A 72 -0.39 5.07 17.10
CA GLY A 72 0.14 4.03 17.99
C GLY A 72 0.55 2.76 17.27
N ILE A 73 0.24 2.61 15.99
CA ILE A 73 0.61 1.42 15.23
C ILE A 73 2.11 1.31 15.00
N HIS A 74 2.58 0.09 14.80
CA HIS A 74 3.95 -0.19 14.43
C HIS A 74 4.06 -0.48 12.94
N ILE A 75 4.89 0.26 12.22
CA ILE A 75 5.08 0.07 10.77
C ILE A 75 6.50 -0.41 10.51
N ARG A 76 6.64 -1.45 9.69
CA ARG A 76 7.91 -1.92 9.14
C ARG A 76 7.88 -1.76 7.63
N TYR A 77 8.87 -1.05 7.09
CA TYR A 77 9.04 -0.89 5.64
C TYR A 77 10.03 -1.91 5.09
N THR A 78 9.67 -2.57 3.99
CA THR A 78 10.51 -3.59 3.34
C THR A 78 10.61 -3.32 1.83
N PRO A 79 11.79 -3.42 1.19
CA PRO A 79 11.99 -3.05 -0.21
C PRO A 79 11.54 -4.09 -1.25
N HIS A 80 10.31 -4.59 -1.11
CA HIS A 80 9.71 -5.60 -2.01
C HIS A 80 8.41 -5.08 -2.63
N GLY A 81 7.80 -5.87 -3.52
CA GLY A 81 6.43 -5.64 -4.00
C GLY A 81 5.45 -6.47 -3.17
N HIS A 82 4.15 -6.17 -3.26
CA HIS A 82 3.13 -6.81 -2.43
C HIS A 82 3.18 -8.35 -2.45
N VAL A 83 3.11 -8.92 -3.66
CA VAL A 83 3.10 -10.38 -3.87
C VAL A 83 4.47 -10.99 -3.60
N SER A 84 5.55 -10.35 -4.06
CA SER A 84 6.90 -10.89 -3.89
C SER A 84 7.34 -10.90 -2.44
N ALA A 85 6.98 -9.88 -1.66
CA ALA A 85 7.24 -9.86 -0.23
C ALA A 85 6.51 -11.01 0.47
N PHE A 86 5.24 -11.24 0.14
CA PHE A 86 4.52 -12.37 0.70
C PHE A 86 5.21 -13.70 0.36
N LEU A 87 5.59 -13.94 -0.89
CA LEU A 87 6.19 -15.21 -1.29
C LEU A 87 7.60 -15.44 -0.72
N PHE A 88 8.43 -14.40 -0.61
CA PHE A 88 9.85 -14.54 -0.28
C PHE A 88 10.24 -14.11 1.14
N ASN A 89 9.40 -13.34 1.84
CA ASN A 89 9.68 -12.81 3.18
C ASN A 89 8.80 -13.44 4.27
N GLN A 90 8.41 -14.70 4.13
CA GLN A 90 7.58 -15.41 5.11
C GLN A 90 8.12 -15.31 6.55
N SER A 91 9.45 -15.35 6.73
CA SER A 91 10.09 -15.16 8.04
C SER A 91 9.75 -13.81 8.68
N ASP A 92 9.66 -12.73 7.90
CA ASP A 92 9.30 -11.40 8.40
C ASP A 92 7.85 -11.37 8.89
N PHE A 93 6.92 -12.04 8.20
CA PHE A 93 5.54 -12.19 8.63
C PHE A 93 5.42 -13.00 9.92
N HIS A 94 6.09 -14.15 9.99
CA HIS A 94 6.08 -14.98 11.19
C HIS A 94 6.65 -14.24 12.40
N HIS A 95 7.76 -13.51 12.21
CA HIS A 95 8.34 -12.69 13.27
C HIS A 95 7.40 -11.57 13.70
N ALA A 96 6.75 -10.89 12.74
CA ALA A 96 5.79 -9.84 13.04
C ALA A 96 4.60 -10.38 13.84
N ALA A 97 4.02 -11.50 13.43
CA ALA A 97 2.92 -12.15 14.13
C ALA A 97 3.31 -12.56 15.56
N ALA A 98 4.46 -13.21 15.73
CA ALA A 98 4.97 -13.62 17.05
C ALA A 98 5.17 -12.40 17.97
N LYS A 99 5.74 -11.31 17.44
CA LYS A 99 5.95 -10.08 18.21
C LYS A 99 4.63 -9.41 18.60
N MET A 100 3.61 -9.46 17.75
CA MET A 100 2.27 -8.97 18.11
C MET A 100 1.66 -9.79 19.24
N LEU A 101 1.74 -11.13 19.15
CA LEU A 101 1.20 -12.02 20.19
C LEU A 101 1.88 -11.80 21.55
N GLN A 102 3.21 -11.72 21.58
CA GLN A 102 3.96 -11.46 22.83
C GLN A 102 3.56 -10.13 23.49
N ARG A 103 3.22 -9.11 22.71
CA ARG A 103 2.77 -7.81 23.23
C ARG A 103 1.38 -7.88 23.83
N GLN A 104 0.49 -8.70 23.27
CA GLN A 104 -0.84 -8.92 23.85
C GLN A 104 -0.77 -9.67 25.19
N GLU A 105 0.19 -10.58 25.37
CA GLU A 105 0.38 -11.32 26.63
C GLU A 105 1.00 -10.46 27.75
N SER A 106 1.63 -9.33 27.42
CA SER A 106 2.31 -8.45 28.38
C SER A 106 1.39 -7.36 28.96
N ASN A 107 0.13 -7.32 28.55
CA ASN A 107 -0.93 -6.40 28.99
C ASN A 107 -1.94 -7.13 29.87
#